data_AF-A0A497TSY6-F1
#
_entry.id   AF-A0A497TSY6-F1
#
_cell.length_a   1.000
_cell.length_b   1.000
_cell.length_c   1.000
_cell.angle_alpha   90.00
_cell.angle_beta   90.00
_cell.angle_gamma   90.00
#
_symmetry.space_group_name_H-M   'P 1'
#
loop_
_entity.id
_entity.type
_entity.pdbx_description
1 polymer ?
#
loop_
_entity_poly.entity_id
_entity_poly.type
_entity_poly.pdbx_seq_one_letter_code
_entity_poly.pdbx_strand_id
1 'polypeptide(L)'
;MISESTITQLSRAKEGPSMVGAIDMGSKNFKFVFGQKVNGRVTTELIRKEQLEIGKEVTENHGMIGRRKFRQIEDTLSQFVSYCRDRGAQTVLAIATSAIRNARNHQQVIDLAGEIGIAIEVAEGEREGEVGYLAATGGVPNKLVSDSGSKGRGKK
;
A
#
# COMPACT_ATOMS: atom_id res chain seq x y z
N MET A 1 1.67 34.20 -31.53
CA MET A 1 2.39 34.25 -30.25
C MET A 1 1.36 34.01 -29.16
N ILE A 2 1.36 32.82 -28.56
CA ILE A 2 0.37 32.45 -27.54
C ILE A 2 0.76 33.21 -26.27
N SER A 3 -0.17 33.94 -25.63
CA SER A 3 0.16 34.73 -24.45
C SER A 3 0.56 33.83 -23.28
N GLU A 4 1.46 34.30 -22.41
CA GLU A 4 1.84 33.58 -21.18
C GLU A 4 0.63 33.27 -20.28
N SER A 5 -0.43 34.09 -20.35
CA SER A 5 -1.70 33.83 -19.67
C SER A 5 -2.43 32.58 -20.20
N THR A 6 -2.32 32.29 -21.50
CA THR A 6 -2.93 31.11 -22.13
C THR A 6 -2.16 29.83 -21.78
N ILE A 7 -0.83 29.91 -21.71
CA ILE A 7 0.03 28.79 -21.28
C ILE A 7 -0.20 28.46 -19.79
N THR A 8 -0.39 29.50 -18.96
CA THR A 8 -0.71 29.35 -17.53
C THR A 8 -2.13 28.82 -17.29
N GLN A 9 -3.08 29.10 -18.20
CA GLN A 9 -4.42 28.51 -18.14
C GLN A 9 -4.45 27.07 -18.67
N LEU A 10 -3.64 26.72 -19.68
CA LEU A 10 -3.51 25.36 -20.21
C LEU A 10 -2.78 24.40 -19.25
N SER A 11 -1.82 24.89 -18.45
CA SER A 11 -1.18 24.09 -17.39
C SER A 11 -2.07 23.89 -16.16
N ARG A 12 -3.15 24.66 -16.06
CA ARG A 12 -4.28 24.46 -15.13
C ARG A 12 -5.43 23.73 -15.81
N ALA A 13 -5.17 22.77 -16.69
CA ALA A 13 -6.14 21.70 -16.89
C ALA A 13 -6.54 21.24 -15.49
N LYS A 14 -7.81 21.45 -15.10
CA LYS A 14 -8.32 21.03 -13.79
C LYS A 14 -7.93 19.57 -13.64
N GLU A 15 -6.89 19.27 -12.86
CA GLU A 15 -6.66 17.90 -12.42
C GLU A 15 -7.95 17.54 -11.69
N GLY A 16 -8.77 16.72 -12.35
CA GLY A 16 -9.93 16.13 -11.72
C GLY A 16 -9.49 15.43 -10.44
N PRO A 17 -10.42 15.20 -9.50
CA PRO A 17 -10.09 14.46 -8.29
C PRO A 17 -9.36 13.15 -8.65
N SER A 18 -8.10 13.01 -8.23
CA SER A 18 -7.38 11.75 -8.35
C SER A 18 -7.56 10.98 -7.05
N MET A 19 -7.94 9.72 -7.17
CA MET A 19 -8.29 8.86 -6.04
C MET A 19 -7.46 7.58 -6.13
N VAL A 20 -6.89 7.18 -5.00
CA VAL A 20 -5.97 6.05 -4.93
C VAL A 20 -6.25 5.24 -3.68
N GLY A 21 -6.27 3.92 -3.82
CA GLY A 21 -6.17 2.99 -2.70
C GLY A 21 -4.70 2.68 -2.42
N ALA A 22 -4.28 2.79 -1.17
CA ALA A 22 -2.94 2.39 -0.72
C ALA A 22 -3.06 1.31 0.36
N ILE A 23 -2.32 0.22 0.19
CA ILE A 23 -2.34 -0.93 1.09
C ILE A 23 -0.94 -1.16 1.67
N ASP A 24 -0.80 -1.07 2.98
CA ASP A 24 0.40 -1.51 3.71
C ASP A 24 0.18 -2.95 4.19
N MET A 25 0.89 -3.89 3.58
CA MET A 25 0.81 -5.32 3.89
C MET A 25 1.87 -5.70 4.93
N GLY A 26 1.54 -5.41 6.18
CA GLY A 26 2.39 -5.66 7.35
C GLY A 26 2.34 -7.09 7.90
N SER A 27 3.27 -7.40 8.82
CA SER A 27 3.36 -8.70 9.49
C SER A 27 2.14 -9.07 10.33
N LYS A 28 1.50 -8.09 10.98
CA LYS A 28 0.32 -8.31 11.84
C LYS A 28 -0.97 -7.93 11.14
N ASN A 29 -0.97 -6.79 10.46
CA ASN A 29 -2.17 -6.22 9.87
C ASN A 29 -1.90 -5.73 8.46
N PHE A 30 -2.92 -5.77 7.62
CA PHE A 30 -2.99 -4.96 6.42
C PHE A 30 -3.73 -3.67 6.74
N LYS A 31 -3.17 -2.52 6.36
CA LYS A 31 -3.86 -1.23 6.48
C LYS A 31 -4.26 -0.77 5.09
N PHE A 32 -5.52 -0.39 4.95
CA PHE A 32 -6.05 0.17 3.71
C PHE A 32 -6.41 1.63 3.92
N VAL A 33 -5.73 2.49 3.17
CA VAL A 33 -5.92 3.94 3.17
C VAL A 33 -6.49 4.34 1.81
N PHE A 34 -7.50 5.20 1.84
CA PHE A 34 -8.03 5.84 0.65
C PHE A 34 -7.56 7.29 0.59
N GLY A 35 -6.87 7.64 -0.48
CA GLY A 35 -6.34 8.97 -0.74
C GLY A 35 -7.13 9.69 -1.82
N GLN A 36 -7.34 10.99 -1.65
CA GLN A 36 -7.91 11.86 -2.67
C GLN A 36 -7.04 13.11 -2.81
N LYS A 37 -6.81 13.55 -4.05
CA LYS A 37 -6.23 14.86 -4.34
C LYS A 37 -7.24 15.71 -5.10
N VAL A 38 -7.70 16.78 -4.48
CA VAL A 38 -8.70 17.71 -5.04
C VAL A 38 -8.15 19.13 -4.97
N ASN A 39 -8.08 19.83 -6.10
CA ASN A 39 -7.53 21.19 -6.19
C ASN A 39 -6.13 21.33 -5.54
N GLY A 40 -5.26 20.33 -5.72
CA GLY A 40 -3.91 20.30 -5.15
C GLY A 40 -3.84 19.88 -3.67
N ARG A 41 -4.97 19.71 -2.98
CA ARG A 41 -5.00 19.26 -1.59
C ARG A 41 -5.15 17.75 -1.51
N VAL A 42 -4.22 17.09 -0.82
CA VAL A 42 -4.28 15.66 -0.53
C VAL A 42 -5.00 15.44 0.80
N THR A 43 -5.96 14.52 0.81
CA THR A 43 -6.60 13.98 2.02
C THR A 43 -6.48 12.47 2.01
N THR A 44 -6.35 11.87 3.19
CA THR A 44 -6.23 10.42 3.36
C THR A 44 -7.13 9.97 4.50
N GLU A 45 -7.78 8.83 4.31
CA GLU A 45 -8.63 8.20 5.32
C GLU A 45 -8.18 6.75 5.52
N LEU A 46 -7.92 6.34 6.77
CA LEU A 46 -7.73 4.93 7.10
C LEU A 46 -9.09 4.25 7.08
N ILE A 47 -9.34 3.46 6.04
CA ILE A 47 -10.62 2.78 5.86
C ILE A 47 -10.70 1.51 6.68
N ARG A 48 -9.60 0.74 6.71
CA ARG A 48 -9.57 -0.55 7.39
C ARG A 48 -8.18 -0.93 7.87
N LYS A 49 -8.17 -1.67 8.97
CA LYS A 49 -7.00 -2.34 9.52
C LYS A 49 -7.38 -3.80 9.77
N GLU A 50 -6.99 -4.68 8.87
CA GLU A 50 -7.33 -6.11 8.90
C GLU A 50 -6.21 -6.90 9.57
N GLN A 51 -6.50 -7.64 10.64
CA GLN A 51 -5.51 -8.45 11.34
C GLN A 51 -5.39 -9.84 10.72
N LEU A 52 -4.34 -10.05 9.91
CA LEU A 52 -4.08 -11.32 9.22
C LEU A 52 -2.94 -12.15 9.81
N GLU A 53 -2.10 -11.56 10.67
CA GLU A 53 -0.98 -12.24 11.33
C GLU A 53 -0.02 -13.00 10.38
N ILE A 54 0.25 -12.44 9.20
CA ILE A 54 1.11 -13.06 8.17
C ILE A 54 2.46 -13.50 8.73
N GLY A 55 3.11 -12.66 9.54
CA GLY A 55 4.42 -12.97 10.11
C GLY A 55 4.40 -14.19 11.04
N LYS A 56 3.31 -14.38 11.80
CA LYS A 56 3.11 -15.55 12.66
C LYS A 56 2.86 -16.79 11.80
N GLU A 57 1.96 -16.70 10.83
CA GLU A 57 1.67 -17.79 9.88
C GLU A 57 2.96 -18.27 9.21
N VAL A 58 3.73 -17.36 8.62
CA VAL A 58 4.99 -17.70 7.92
C VAL A 58 5.99 -18.36 8.87
N THR A 59 6.07 -17.89 10.12
CA THR A 59 6.96 -18.49 11.13
C THR A 59 6.50 -19.90 11.51
N GLU A 60 5.21 -20.08 11.77
CA GLU A 60 4.63 -21.35 12.22
C GLU A 60 4.54 -22.40 11.09
N ASN A 61 4.46 -21.95 9.84
CA ASN A 61 4.31 -22.78 8.65
C ASN A 61 5.59 -22.86 7.82
N HIS A 62 6.75 -22.96 8.47
CA HIS A 62 8.06 -23.22 7.84
C HIS A 62 8.42 -22.28 6.67
N GLY A 63 8.12 -20.99 6.83
CA GLY A 63 8.40 -19.96 5.82
C GLY A 63 7.36 -19.88 4.71
N MET A 64 6.21 -20.55 4.81
CA MET A 64 5.18 -20.59 3.76
C MET A 64 3.88 -19.94 4.22
N ILE A 65 3.15 -19.32 3.29
CA ILE A 65 1.76 -18.92 3.50
C ILE A 65 0.86 -20.11 3.18
N GLY A 66 0.01 -20.53 4.12
CA GLY A 66 -0.91 -21.66 3.92
C GLY A 66 -2.12 -21.29 3.06
N ARG A 67 -2.77 -22.29 2.45
CA ARG A 67 -3.95 -22.10 1.58
C ARG A 67 -5.09 -21.32 2.25
N ARG A 68 -5.35 -21.57 3.54
CA ARG A 68 -6.35 -20.84 4.30
C ARG A 68 -5.99 -19.36 4.41
N LYS A 69 -4.71 -19.04 4.62
CA LYS A 69 -4.23 -17.67 4.73
C LYS A 69 -4.28 -16.95 3.38
N PHE A 70 -3.97 -17.62 2.27
CA PHE A 70 -4.15 -17.06 0.94
C PHE A 70 -5.58 -16.62 0.67
N ARG A 71 -6.58 -17.45 0.98
CA ARG A 71 -7.98 -17.06 0.85
C ARG A 71 -8.33 -15.83 1.68
N GLN A 72 -7.82 -15.75 2.91
CA GLN A 72 -8.01 -14.56 3.75
C GLN A 72 -7.38 -13.30 3.13
N ILE A 73 -6.19 -13.44 2.52
CA ILE A 73 -5.53 -12.34 1.80
C ILE A 73 -6.39 -11.94 0.60
N GLU A 74 -6.81 -12.89 -0.24
CA GLU A 74 -7.65 -12.69 -1.41
C GLU A 74 -8.96 -11.96 -1.08
N ASP A 75 -9.70 -12.45 -0.09
CA ASP A 75 -10.96 -11.88 0.36
C ASP A 75 -10.76 -10.43 0.85
N THR A 76 -9.68 -10.19 1.60
CA THR A 76 -9.34 -8.87 2.14
C THR A 76 -9.00 -7.88 1.03
N LEU A 77 -8.14 -8.28 0.10
CA LEU A 77 -7.72 -7.44 -1.02
C LEU A 77 -8.89 -7.15 -1.98
N SER A 78 -9.74 -8.15 -2.25
CA SER A 78 -10.95 -7.99 -3.07
C SER A 78 -11.92 -6.98 -2.47
N GLN A 79 -12.08 -6.97 -1.14
CA GLN A 79 -12.90 -5.97 -0.44
C GLN A 79 -12.32 -4.55 -0.59
N PHE A 80 -10.99 -4.39 -0.56
CA PHE A 80 -10.35 -3.09 -0.76
C PHE A 80 -10.47 -2.59 -2.20
N VAL A 81 -10.34 -3.49 -3.19
CA VAL A 81 -10.56 -3.16 -4.61
C VAL A 81 -12.00 -2.76 -4.85
N SER A 82 -12.98 -3.48 -4.28
CA SER A 82 -14.40 -3.09 -4.38
C SER A 82 -14.63 -1.72 -3.79
N TYR A 83 -14.09 -1.43 -2.61
CA TYR A 83 -14.21 -0.11 -1.97
C TYR A 83 -13.68 1.02 -2.86
N CYS A 84 -12.54 0.80 -3.52
CA CYS A 84 -11.95 1.76 -4.46
C CYS A 84 -12.82 1.97 -5.70
N ARG A 85 -13.28 0.86 -6.29
CA ARG A 85 -14.14 0.87 -7.49
C ARG A 85 -15.44 1.63 -7.24
N ASP A 86 -16.09 1.39 -6.11
CA ASP A 86 -17.37 2.04 -5.74
C ASP A 86 -17.21 3.56 -5.56
N ARG A 87 -15.98 4.04 -5.36
CA ARG A 87 -15.64 5.47 -5.24
C ARG A 87 -14.97 6.05 -6.48
N GLY A 88 -14.82 5.26 -7.54
CA GLY A 88 -14.22 5.70 -8.80
C GLY A 88 -12.69 5.81 -8.78
N ALA A 89 -12.01 5.23 -7.78
CA ALA A 89 -10.55 5.11 -7.82
C ALA A 89 -10.14 4.05 -8.85
N GLN A 90 -9.26 4.46 -9.77
CA GLN A 90 -8.77 3.59 -10.85
C GLN A 90 -7.52 2.80 -10.46
N THR A 91 -6.87 3.20 -9.36
CA THR A 91 -5.57 2.66 -8.96
C THR A 91 -5.61 2.19 -7.52
N VAL A 92 -5.15 0.96 -7.31
CA VAL A 92 -4.86 0.40 -5.98
C VAL A 92 -3.40 -0.05 -5.97
N LEU A 93 -2.62 0.54 -5.07
CA LEU A 93 -1.21 0.24 -4.89
C LEU A 93 -1.02 -0.44 -3.54
N ALA A 94 -0.07 -1.35 -3.47
CA ALA A 94 0.27 -2.05 -2.25
C ALA A 94 1.78 -2.10 -2.05
N ILE A 95 2.20 -1.97 -0.80
CA ILE A 95 3.57 -2.22 -0.36
C ILE A 95 3.56 -3.44 0.56
N ALA A 96 4.34 -4.46 0.19
CA ALA A 96 4.51 -5.67 0.95
C ALA A 96 5.84 -5.63 1.72
N THR A 97 5.73 -5.77 3.04
CA THR A 97 6.88 -5.64 3.95
C THR A 97 7.50 -7.00 4.28
N SER A 98 8.37 -7.03 5.30
CA SER A 98 9.15 -8.19 5.72
C SER A 98 8.41 -9.54 5.80
N ALA A 99 7.16 -9.59 6.29
CA ALA A 99 6.47 -10.89 6.44
C ALA A 99 6.12 -11.56 5.10
N ILE A 100 5.67 -10.78 4.12
CA ILE A 100 5.40 -11.31 2.79
C ILE A 100 6.71 -11.52 2.05
N ARG A 101 7.65 -10.57 2.11
CA ARG A 101 8.98 -10.70 1.49
C ARG A 101 9.70 -11.99 1.91
N ASN A 102 9.61 -12.36 3.18
CA ASN A 102 10.27 -13.55 3.73
C ASN A 102 9.51 -14.87 3.48
N ALA A 103 8.27 -14.81 2.97
CA ALA A 103 7.54 -16.03 2.62
C ALA A 103 8.16 -16.65 1.35
N ARG A 104 8.46 -17.95 1.38
CA ARG A 104 9.05 -18.69 0.25
C ARG A 104 8.14 -18.74 -0.97
N ASN A 105 6.84 -18.55 -0.78
CA ASN A 105 5.83 -18.53 -1.83
C ASN A 105 5.15 -17.15 -1.98
N HIS A 106 5.86 -16.06 -1.67
CA HIS A 106 5.33 -14.70 -1.80
C HIS A 106 4.90 -14.34 -3.24
N GLN A 107 5.51 -14.97 -4.26
CA GLN A 107 5.11 -14.76 -5.66
C GLN A 107 3.63 -15.07 -5.87
N GLN A 108 3.08 -16.09 -5.19
CA GLN A 108 1.65 -16.40 -5.27
C GLN A 108 0.77 -15.28 -4.72
N VAL A 109 1.25 -14.48 -3.76
CA VAL A 109 0.53 -13.30 -3.26
C VAL A 109 0.53 -12.20 -4.32
N ILE A 110 1.67 -11.98 -4.99
CA ILE A 110 1.82 -10.98 -6.04
C ILE A 110 0.91 -11.32 -7.23
N ASP A 111 0.96 -12.56 -7.70
CA ASP A 111 0.19 -13.02 -8.85
C ASP A 111 -1.31 -12.86 -8.59
N LEU A 112 -1.78 -13.36 -7.43
CA LEU A 112 -3.17 -13.21 -6.99
C LEU A 112 -3.61 -11.75 -6.91
N ALA A 113 -2.76 -10.87 -6.35
CA ALA A 113 -3.08 -9.45 -6.24
C ALA A 113 -3.14 -8.79 -7.63
N GLY A 114 -2.26 -9.19 -8.55
CA GLY A 114 -2.28 -8.75 -9.95
C GLY A 114 -3.57 -9.13 -10.68
N GLU A 115 -4.08 -10.34 -10.46
CA GLU A 115 -5.36 -10.82 -11.04
C GLU A 115 -6.56 -9.95 -10.64
N ILE A 116 -6.52 -9.33 -9.46
CA ILE A 116 -7.57 -8.43 -8.96
C ILE A 116 -7.24 -6.94 -9.13
N GLY A 117 -6.19 -6.61 -9.87
CA GLY A 117 -5.85 -5.23 -10.24
C GLY A 117 -5.05 -4.44 -9.19
N ILE A 118 -4.29 -5.12 -8.34
CA ILE A 118 -3.40 -4.49 -7.35
C ILE A 118 -1.94 -4.69 -7.78
N ALA A 119 -1.21 -3.59 -7.92
CA ALA A 119 0.24 -3.65 -8.07
C ALA A 119 0.91 -3.69 -6.69
N ILE A 120 1.62 -4.79 -6.39
CA ILE A 120 2.40 -4.95 -5.15
C ILE A 120 3.87 -4.62 -5.40
N GLU A 121 4.40 -3.67 -4.63
CA GLU A 121 5.83 -3.48 -4.44
C GLU A 121 6.29 -4.30 -3.22
N VAL A 122 7.12 -5.34 -3.42
CA VAL A 122 7.79 -6.02 -2.30
C VAL A 122 8.99 -5.17 -1.90
N ALA A 123 8.83 -4.35 -0.87
CA ALA A 123 9.83 -3.36 -0.48
C ALA A 123 10.97 -3.99 0.31
N GLU A 124 12.19 -3.48 0.14
CA GLU A 124 13.29 -3.72 1.06
C GLU A 124 13.22 -2.79 2.27
N GLY A 125 13.98 -3.08 3.33
CA GLY A 125 13.92 -2.31 4.59
C GLY A 125 14.22 -0.80 4.43
N GLU A 126 15.12 -0.42 3.53
CA GLU A 126 15.40 0.98 3.20
C GLU A 126 14.19 1.66 2.54
N ARG A 127 13.56 0.97 1.58
CA ARG A 127 12.39 1.45 0.87
C ARG A 127 11.15 1.57 1.77
N GLU A 128 10.97 0.63 2.71
CA GLU A 128 9.97 0.74 3.78
C GLU A 128 10.19 2.03 4.60
N GLY A 129 11.45 2.31 4.97
CA GLY A 129 11.83 3.51 5.73
C GLY A 129 11.59 4.81 4.95
N GLU A 130 11.94 4.84 3.66
CA GLU A 130 11.71 5.98 2.77
C GLU A 130 10.22 6.30 2.63
N VAL A 131 9.39 5.30 2.30
CA VAL A 131 7.94 5.48 2.16
C VAL A 131 7.32 5.90 3.49
N GLY A 132 7.74 5.29 4.60
CA GLY A 132 7.31 5.67 5.95
C GLY A 132 7.67 7.12 6.29
N TYR A 133 8.87 7.57 5.92
CA TYR A 133 9.30 8.95 6.09
C TYR A 133 8.42 9.91 5.31
N LEU A 134 8.20 9.64 4.01
CA LEU A 134 7.38 10.49 3.14
C LEU A 134 5.94 10.59 3.67
N ALA A 135 5.37 9.46 4.08
CA ALA A 135 4.03 9.41 4.65
C ALA A 135 3.90 10.20 5.96
N ALA A 136 4.87 10.08 6.88
CA ALA A 136 4.85 10.76 8.16
C ALA A 136 5.13 12.27 8.07
N THR A 137 5.94 12.68 7.10
CA THR A 137 6.42 14.06 6.98
C THR A 137 5.69 14.90 5.94
N GLY A 138 4.96 14.25 5.02
CA GLY A 138 4.44 14.88 3.80
C GLY A 138 5.56 15.27 2.84
N GLY A 139 6.72 14.60 2.91
CA GLY A 139 7.92 14.92 2.13
C GLY A 139 8.72 16.13 2.64
N VAL A 140 8.36 16.69 3.80
CA VAL A 140 9.09 17.82 4.38
C VAL A 140 10.45 17.32 4.92
N PRO A 141 11.58 17.87 4.47
CA PRO A 141 12.91 17.44 4.88
C PRO A 141 13.24 17.85 6.33
N ASN A 142 14.42 17.43 6.82
CA ASN A 142 14.96 17.79 8.13
C ASN A 142 14.12 17.33 9.34
N LYS A 143 13.36 16.26 9.18
CA LYS A 143 12.71 15.52 10.27
C LYS A 143 13.43 14.20 10.52
N LEU A 144 13.32 13.67 11.73
CA LEU A 144 13.70 12.29 12.07
C LEU A 144 12.42 11.49 12.32
N VAL A 145 12.29 10.34 11.66
CA VAL A 145 11.16 9.41 11.82
C VAL A 145 11.72 8.05 12.20
N SER A 146 11.14 7.43 13.21
CA SER A 146 11.46 6.05 13.62
C SER A 146 10.21 5.20 13.44
N ASP A 147 10.27 4.22 12.54
CA ASP A 147 9.25 3.18 12.43
C ASP A 147 9.69 1.91 13.14
N SER A 148 8.92 1.51 14.15
CA SER A 148 9.18 0.33 14.98
C SER A 148 8.18 -0.77 14.62
N GLY A 149 8.41 -1.39 13.48
CA GLY A 149 7.62 -2.53 13.00
C GLY A 149 7.86 -3.81 13.83
N SER A 150 6.87 -4.70 13.85
CA SER A 150 7.03 -6.04 14.40
C SER A 150 7.92 -6.88 13.47
N LYS A 151 9.23 -6.92 13.71
CA LYS A 151 10.09 -7.91 13.06
C LYS A 151 9.60 -9.29 13.48
N GLY A 152 9.14 -10.09 12.52
CA GLY A 152 8.99 -11.52 12.74
C GLY A 152 10.33 -12.01 13.28
N ARG A 153 10.35 -12.53 14.51
CA ARG A 153 11.57 -13.03 15.13
C ARG A 153 12.01 -14.24 14.33
N GLY A 154 12.79 -14.03 13.27
CA GLY A 154 13.67 -15.06 12.73
C GLY A 154 14.64 -15.40 13.84
N LYS A 155 14.38 -16.51 14.55
CA LYS A 155 15.41 -17.10 15.41
C LYS A 155 16.59 -17.42 14.49
N LYS A 156 17.75 -16.83 14.78
CA LYS A 156 19.04 -17.35 14.32
C LYS A 156 19.23 -18.77 14.84
#